data_AF-A0AA88XUS1-F1
#
_entry.id   AF-A0AA88XUS1-F1
#
_cell.length_a   1.000
_cell.length_b   1.000
_cell.length_c   1.000
_cell.angle_alpha   90.00
_cell.angle_beta   90.00
_cell.angle_gamma   90.00
#
_symmetry.space_group_name_H-M   'P 1'
#
loop_
_entity.id
_entity.type
_entity.pdbx_description
1 polymer ?
#
loop_
_entity_poly.entity_id
_entity_poly.type
_entity_poly.pdbx_seq_one_letter_code
_entity_poly.pdbx_strand_id
1 'polypeptide(L)' 'MSDKGSGAMVITGRFQDDAKQEFRMTLTTNISNADFQLGYCLTGTLERGDKKNNLQLTHYAMVKRRGY' A
#
# COMPACT_ATOMS: atom_id res chain seq x y z
N MET A 1 -6.06 9.06 -11.17
CA MET A 1 -6.08 7.83 -10.33
C MET A 1 -6.73 6.76 -11.20
N SER A 2 -5.94 6.04 -11.98
CA SER A 2 -6.49 5.11 -12.97
C SER A 2 -6.29 3.69 -12.47
N ASP A 3 -7.39 3.05 -12.07
CA ASP A 3 -7.43 1.62 -11.79
C ASP A 3 -7.07 0.87 -13.09
N LYS A 4 -6.11 -0.04 -13.02
CA LYS A 4 -5.69 -0.88 -14.15
C LYS A 4 -6.55 -2.15 -14.29
N GLY A 5 -7.71 -2.21 -13.63
CA GLY A 5 -8.62 -3.36 -13.67
C GLY A 5 -8.07 -4.62 -12.99
N SER A 6 -6.98 -4.48 -12.23
CA SER A 6 -6.28 -5.59 -11.56
C SER A 6 -6.68 -5.72 -10.08
N GLY A 7 -7.61 -4.89 -9.59
CA GLY A 7 -7.95 -4.84 -8.16
C GLY A 7 -6.83 -4.26 -7.28
N ALA A 8 -5.88 -3.54 -7.89
CA ALA A 8 -4.74 -2.94 -7.22
C ALA A 8 -4.84 -1.41 -7.24
N MET A 9 -4.80 -0.80 -6.06
CA MET A 9 -4.79 0.64 -5.85
C MET A 9 -3.38 1.09 -5.49
N VAL A 10 -2.82 2.00 -6.27
CA VAL A 10 -1.52 2.62 -5.99
C VAL A 10 -1.74 4.07 -5.59
N ILE A 11 -1.25 4.44 -4.40
CA ILE A 11 -1.28 5.78 -3.86
C ILE A 11 0.16 6.27 -3.76
N THR A 12 0.49 7.30 -4.52
CA THR A 12 1.78 7.98 -4.42
C THR A 12 1.59 9.37 -3.86
N GLY A 13 2.57 9.83 -3.09
CA GLY A 13 2.56 11.18 -2.55
C GLY A 13 3.92 11.61 -2.06
N ARG A 14 3.99 12.83 -1.55
CA ARG A 14 5.19 13.42 -0.96
C ARG A 14 4.86 13.93 0.43
N PHE A 15 5.79 13.79 1.36
CA PHE A 15 5.62 14.37 2.69
C PHE A 15 5.85 15.89 2.61
N GLN A 16 4.99 16.66 3.28
CA GLN A 16 5.01 18.12 3.22
C GLN A 16 6.32 18.72 3.75
N ASP A 17 6.88 18.12 4.79
CA ASP A 17 8.12 18.59 5.45
C ASP A 17 9.40 18.18 4.72
N ASP A 18 9.33 17.20 3.82
CA ASP A 18 10.49 16.76 3.06
C ASP A 18 10.06 16.37 1.64
N ALA A 19 10.09 17.36 0.75
CA ALA A 19 9.72 17.21 -0.66
C ALA A 19 10.57 16.16 -1.41
N LYS A 20 11.68 15.69 -0.82
CA LYS A 20 12.53 14.61 -1.35
C LYS A 20 12.06 13.22 -0.93
N GLN A 21 11.18 13.12 0.07
CA GLN A 21 10.66 11.86 0.56
C GLN A 21 9.30 11.60 -0.08
N GLU A 22 9.35 10.86 -1.18
CA GLU A 22 8.17 10.31 -1.81
C GLU A 22 7.69 9.08 -1.02
N PHE A 23 6.41 8.76 -1.09
CA PHE A 23 5.90 7.48 -0.63
C PHE A 23 5.06 6.84 -1.73
N ARG A 24 5.08 5.52 -1.75
CA ARG A 24 4.24 4.69 -2.60
C ARG A 24 3.58 3.64 -1.73
N MET A 25 2.27 3.71 -1.64
CA MET A 25 1.45 2.68 -1.03
C MET A 25 0.76 1.87 -2.13
N THR A 26 0.93 0.56 -2.10
CA THR A 26 0.26 -0.35 -3.03
C THR A 26 -0.70 -1.22 -2.23
N LEU A 27 -1.99 -1.12 -2.50
CA LEU A 27 -3.04 -1.95 -1.91
C LEU A 27 -3.61 -2.85 -3.01
N THR A 28 -3.97 -4.09 -2.66
CA THR A 28 -4.55 -5.06 -3.59
C THR A 28 -5.70 -5.81 -2.94
N THR A 29 -6.75 -6.06 -3.72
CA THR A 29 -7.85 -6.99 -3.37
C THR A 29 -7.47 -8.43 -3.62
N ASN A 30 -6.38 -8.69 -4.36
CA ASN A 30 -5.86 -10.03 -4.57
C ASN A 30 -5.07 -10.47 -3.34
N ILE A 31 -5.79 -10.85 -2.29
CA ILE A 31 -5.23 -11.25 -1.00
C ILE A 31 -5.06 -12.76 -0.92
N SER A 32 -4.15 -13.23 -0.08
CA SER A 32 -3.95 -14.66 0.13
C SER A 32 -5.10 -15.28 0.92
N ASN A 33 -5.28 -16.61 0.82
CA ASN A 33 -6.27 -17.33 1.64
C ASN A 33 -6.02 -17.16 3.15
N ALA A 34 -4.76 -17.03 3.57
CA ALA A 34 -4.41 -16.77 4.97
C ALA A 34 -4.87 -15.38 5.41
N ASP A 35 -4.63 -14.36 4.60
CA ASP A 35 -5.08 -12.98 4.90
C ASP A 35 -6.61 -12.88 4.90
N PHE A 36 -7.27 -13.61 4.00
CA PHE A 36 -8.74 -13.72 3.99
C PHE A 36 -9.28 -14.37 5.27
N GLN A 37 -8.64 -15.45 5.76
CA GLN A 37 -9.01 -16.09 7.02
C GLN A 37 -8.79 -15.17 8.24
N LEU A 38 -7.82 -14.26 8.18
CA LEU A 38 -7.58 -13.22 9.18
C LEU A 38 -8.58 -12.06 9.10
N GLY A 39 -9.51 -12.10 8.12
CA GLY A 39 -10.56 -11.10 7.96
C GLY A 39 -10.13 -9.86 7.18
N TYR A 40 -9.01 -9.89 6.47
CA TYR A 40 -8.58 -8.78 5.62
C TYR A 40 -9.34 -8.79 4.29
N CYS A 41 -9.59 -7.60 3.74
CA CYS A 41 -10.18 -7.40 2.41
C CYS A 41 -9.22 -6.71 1.43
N LEU A 42 -8.21 -6.01 1.95
CA LEU A 42 -7.12 -5.43 1.19
C LEU A 42 -5.82 -5.69 1.92
N THR A 43 -4.78 -6.07 1.19
CA THR A 43 -3.41 -6.13 1.70
C THR A 43 -2.51 -5.29 0.84
N GLY A 44 -1.34 -4.94 1.35
CA GLY A 44 -0.49 -4.01 0.66
C GLY A 44 0.77 -3.63 1.42
N THR A 45 1.55 -2.78 0.78
CA THR A 45 2.84 -2.31 1.28
C THR A 45 2.94 -0.81 1.16
N LEU A 46 3.62 -0.20 2.14
CA LEU A 46 4.00 1.20 2.13
C LEU A 46 5.52 1.29 1.98
N GLU A 47 5.92 1.87 0.87
CA GLU A 47 7.31 2.17 0.55
C GLU A 47 7.57 3.66 0.71
N ARG A 48 8.73 4.01 1.27
CA ARG A 48 9.19 5.39 1.45
C ARG A 48 10.49 5.60 0.70
N GLY A 49 10.58 6.69 -0.04
CA GLY A 49 11.77 7.12 -0.75
C GLY A 49 12.83 7.65 0.22
N ASP A 50 14.04 7.12 0.12
CA ASP A 50 15.23 7.70 0.74
C ASP A 50 15.87 8.76 -0.16
N LYS A 51 16.82 9.55 0.36
CA LYS A 51 17.57 10.61 -0.36
C LYS A 51 18.24 10.15 -1.66
N LYS A 52 18.40 8.84 -1.87
CA LYS A 52 18.92 8.20 -3.09
C LYS A 52 17.82 7.78 -4.09
N ASN A 53 16.58 8.20 -3.88
CA ASN A 53 15.41 7.84 -4.69
C ASN A 53 15.08 6.33 -4.72
N ASN A 54 15.57 5.58 -3.74
CA ASN A 54 15.22 4.18 -3.55
C ASN A 54 13.98 4.09 -2.65
N LEU A 55 12.95 3.42 -3.15
CA LEU A 55 11.76 3.08 -2.38
C LEU A 55 12.10 1.92 -1.44
N GLN A 56 12.10 2.18 -0.14
CA GLN A 56 12.32 1.18 0.89
C GLN A 56 10.98 0.76 1.48
N LEU A 57 10.74 -0.55 1.59
CA LEU A 57 9.58 -1.08 2.29
C LEU A 57 9.66 -0.67 3.77
N THR A 58 8.62 -0.02 4.27
CA THR A 58 8.58 0.44 5.66
C THR A 58 7.48 -0.25 6.47
N HIS A 59 6.30 -0.43 5.89
CA HIS A 59 5.14 -0.97 6.59
C HIS A 59 4.32 -1.87 5.67
N TYR A 60 3.61 -2.81 6.29
CA TYR A 60 2.51 -3.52 5.67
C TYR A 60 1.20 -2.79 5.95
N ALA A 61 0.35 -2.66 4.94
CA ALA A 61 -0.96 -2.03 5.04
C ALA A 61 -2.03 -3.10 4.83
N MET A 62 -2.86 -3.31 5.84
CA MET A 62 -3.94 -4.31 5.80
C MET A 62 -5.24 -3.64 6.21
N VAL A 63 -6.31 -3.87 5.44
CA VAL A 63 -7.65 -3.36 5.73
C VAL A 63 -8.54 -4.53 6.08
N LYS A 64 -9.19 -4.46 7.25
CA LYS A 64 -10.16 -5.47 7.68
C LYS A 64 -11.50 -5.28 7.00
N ARG A 65 -12.18 -6.39 6.74
CA ARG A 65 -13.56 -6.40 6.28
C ARG A 65 -14.48 -5.95 7.41
N ARG A 66 -15.48 -5.10 7.11
CA ARG A 66 -16.54 -4.76 8.07
C ARG A 66 -17.35 -6.01 8.42
N GLY A 67 -17.46 -6.31 9.72
CA GLY A 67 -18.25 -7.43 10.24
C GLY A 67 -17.45 -8.66 10.69
N TYR A 68 -16.12 -8.54 10.78
CA TYR A 68 -15.20 -9.50 11.43
C TYR A 68 -14.49 -8.87 12.62
#